data_AF-A0AAV1E4L3-F1
#
_entry.id   AF-A0AAV1E4L3-F1
#
_cell.length_a   1.000
_cell.length_b   1.000
_cell.length_c   1.000
_cell.angle_alpha   90.00
_cell.angle_beta   90.00
_cell.angle_gamma   90.00
#
_symmetry.space_group_name_H-M   'P 1'
#
loop_
_entity.id
_entity.type
_entity.pdbx_description
1 polymer ?
#
loop_
_entity_poly.entity_id
_entity_poly.type
_entity_poly.pdbx_seq_one_letter_code
_entity_poly.pdbx_strand_id
1 'polypeptide(L)'
;MGRKLSASGASKWLAELLSQKPDSNDRFSLGILIAGWDSELGAALFKLNGKGEFEESSMAGTGYGGGSCFGFDRNPSRFTSIDEAKDFAKNTLSFIANCVPESVGLVSVFNVGCRGVKQVVSDDSIADYLKERYRKSGREWKDERQLNSSMVRERKACRRAEEAAEARRKFPTAEEIRRVKEAEQVVLREWSTQKKH
;
A
#
# COMPACT_ATOMS: atom_id res chain seq x y z
N MET A 1 24.09 25.81 1.91
CA MET A 1 22.84 25.22 1.37
C MET A 1 22.61 23.89 2.05
N GLY A 2 21.44 23.66 2.64
CA GLY A 2 21.12 22.40 3.33
C GLY A 2 20.83 21.27 2.34
N ARG A 3 21.32 20.05 2.61
CA ARG A 3 20.98 18.84 1.86
C ARG A 3 19.51 18.48 2.16
N LYS A 4 18.74 18.13 1.12
CA LYS A 4 17.37 17.61 1.33
C LYS A 4 17.44 16.26 2.05
N LEU A 5 16.55 16.05 3.00
CA LEU A 5 16.46 14.79 3.73
C LEU A 5 15.93 13.69 2.79
N SER A 6 16.61 12.56 2.70
CA SER A 6 16.14 11.42 1.91
C SER A 6 14.93 10.75 2.56
N ALA A 7 14.10 10.07 1.77
CA ALA A 7 12.94 9.33 2.29
C ALA A 7 13.34 8.29 3.35
N SER A 8 14.48 7.62 3.16
CA SER A 8 15.04 6.69 4.15
C SER A 8 15.46 7.41 5.43
N GLY A 9 16.12 8.57 5.32
CA GLY A 9 16.51 9.39 6.48
C GLY A 9 15.30 9.89 7.28
N ALA A 10 14.27 10.37 6.58
CA ALA A 10 13.00 10.78 7.19
C ALA A 10 12.30 9.61 7.90
N SER A 11 12.30 8.43 7.27
CA SER A 11 11.69 7.21 7.84
C SER A 11 12.40 6.74 9.09
N LYS A 12 13.75 6.75 9.10
CA LYS A 12 14.55 6.39 10.28
C LYS A 12 14.34 7.38 11.42
N TRP A 13 14.35 8.68 11.12
CA TRP A 13 14.11 9.69 12.14
C TRP A 13 12.73 9.56 12.79
N LEU A 14 11.68 9.33 11.99
CA LEU A 14 10.33 9.11 12.52
C LEU A 14 10.24 7.78 13.28
N ALA A 15 10.90 6.71 12.81
CA ALA A 15 10.98 5.43 13.50
C ALA A 15 11.63 5.56 14.88
N GLU A 16 12.74 6.31 15.00
CA GLU A 16 13.40 6.60 16.26
C GLU A 16 12.48 7.34 17.22
N LEU A 17 11.76 8.37 16.73
CA LEU A 17 10.77 9.10 17.53
C LEU A 17 9.65 8.21 18.06
N LEU A 18 9.15 7.28 17.24
CA LEU A 18 8.13 6.31 17.66
C LEU A 18 8.68 5.27 18.64
N SER A 19 9.97 4.90 18.50
CA SER A 19 10.63 3.89 19.35
C SER A 19 11.00 4.42 20.74
N GLN A 20 11.18 5.73 20.90
CA GLN A 20 11.57 6.37 22.16
C GLN A 20 10.47 6.38 23.24
N LYS A 21 9.25 5.93 22.94
CA LYS A 21 8.14 5.85 23.90
C LYS A 21 8.31 4.61 24.82
N PRO A 22 8.59 4.78 26.13
CA PRO A 22 9.06 3.68 26.97
C PRO A 22 8.02 2.67 27.45
N ASP A 23 6.71 2.92 27.31
CA ASP A 23 5.69 2.12 28.01
C ASP A 23 4.73 1.29 27.14
N SER A 24 5.02 0.00 27.20
CA SER A 24 4.32 -1.26 26.91
C SER A 24 2.79 -1.38 26.70
N ASN A 25 1.95 -0.33 26.71
CA ASN A 25 0.51 -0.46 26.39
C ASN A 25 -0.09 0.68 25.55
N ASP A 26 0.65 1.76 25.28
CA ASP A 26 0.17 2.93 24.52
C ASP A 26 0.91 3.05 23.18
N ARG A 27 0.96 1.93 22.44
CA ARG A 27 1.47 1.96 21.07
C ARG A 27 0.46 2.71 20.22
N PHE A 28 0.91 3.73 19.51
CA PHE A 28 0.03 4.47 18.61
C PHE A 28 -0.61 3.50 17.60
N SER A 29 -1.94 3.54 17.49
CA SER A 29 -2.65 2.87 16.39
C SER A 29 -2.43 3.64 15.09
N LEU A 30 -1.22 3.54 14.56
CA LEU A 30 -0.74 4.24 13.38
C LEU A 30 -0.16 3.25 12.39
N GLY A 31 -0.52 3.43 11.13
CA GLY A 31 0.27 2.97 10.01
C GLY A 31 0.50 4.15 9.08
N ILE A 32 1.76 4.47 8.86
CA ILE A 32 2.20 5.65 8.12
C ILE A 32 2.89 5.17 6.86
N LEU A 33 2.62 5.85 5.74
CA LEU A 33 3.33 5.67 4.50
C LEU A 33 4.19 6.91 4.25
N ILE A 34 5.47 6.70 3.99
CA ILE A 34 6.43 7.76 3.65
C ILE A 34 6.86 7.52 2.22
N ALA A 35 6.35 8.33 1.30
CA ALA A 35 6.76 8.33 -0.09
C ALA A 35 7.69 9.53 -0.34
N GLY A 36 8.77 9.31 -1.06
CA GLY A 36 9.70 10.39 -1.40
C GLY A 36 10.47 10.09 -2.68
N TRP A 37 11.11 11.14 -3.20
CA TRP A 37 12.00 11.04 -4.33
C TRP A 37 13.31 11.74 -3.99
N ASP A 38 14.41 11.00 -4.14
CA ASP A 38 15.77 11.46 -3.90
C ASP A 38 16.52 11.50 -5.24
N SER A 39 17.38 12.51 -5.44
CA SER A 39 18.12 12.65 -6.70
C SER A 39 19.21 11.59 -6.89
N GLU A 40 19.71 11.01 -5.81
CA GLU A 40 20.73 9.95 -5.82
C GLU A 40 20.09 8.57 -5.79
N LEU A 41 19.04 8.38 -4.98
CA LEU A 41 18.42 7.06 -4.72
C LEU A 41 17.12 6.81 -5.51
N GLY A 42 16.53 7.84 -6.12
CA GLY A 42 15.28 7.74 -6.86
C GLY A 42 14.04 7.70 -5.97
N ALA A 43 12.96 7.07 -6.48
CA ALA A 43 11.70 6.96 -5.76
C ALA A 43 11.80 5.88 -4.68
N ALA A 44 11.29 6.17 -3.48
CA ALA A 44 11.22 5.22 -2.38
C ALA A 44 9.90 5.36 -1.63
N LEU A 45 9.39 4.23 -1.13
CA LEU A 45 8.18 4.14 -0.33
C LEU A 45 8.45 3.27 0.88
N PHE A 46 8.23 3.83 2.07
CA PHE A 46 8.38 3.14 3.34
C PHE A 46 7.04 3.02 4.03
N LYS A 47 6.78 1.84 4.61
CA LYS A 47 5.68 1.62 5.53
C LYS A 47 6.23 1.58 6.94
N LEU A 48 5.69 2.43 7.81
CA LEU A 48 6.08 2.53 9.22
C LEU A 48 4.87 2.19 10.09
N ASN A 49 5.10 1.43 11.18
CA ASN A 49 4.06 1.14 12.16
C ASN A 49 4.27 1.91 13.47
N GLY A 50 3.26 1.92 14.34
CA GLY A 50 3.32 2.59 15.64
C GLY A 50 4.34 2.03 16.64
N LYS A 51 5.10 0.98 16.28
CA LYS A 51 6.22 0.44 17.07
C LYS A 51 7.58 1.05 16.66
N GLY A 52 7.60 1.86 15.60
CA GLY A 52 8.85 2.32 14.98
C GLY A 52 9.48 1.31 14.03
N GLU A 53 8.82 0.20 13.71
CA GLU A 53 9.30 -0.73 12.68
C GLU A 53 8.92 -0.17 11.29
N PHE A 54 9.88 -0.15 10.36
CA PHE A 54 9.63 0.25 8.98
C PHE A 54 10.19 -0.73 7.96
N GLU A 55 9.52 -0.83 6.82
CA GLU A 55 9.93 -1.63 5.66
C GLU A 55 9.84 -0.80 4.38
N GLU A 56 10.86 -0.91 3.52
CA GLU A 56 10.79 -0.37 2.16
C GLU A 56 9.93 -1.29 1.31
N SER A 57 9.05 -0.73 0.48
CA SER A 57 8.19 -1.50 -0.40
C SER A 57 7.95 -0.77 -1.72
N SER A 58 7.76 -1.53 -2.79
CA SER A 58 7.28 -0.99 -4.07
C SER A 58 5.79 -0.63 -4.07
N MET A 59 5.03 -1.21 -3.13
CA MET A 59 3.61 -0.92 -2.93
C MET A 59 3.22 -1.18 -1.47
N ALA A 60 2.54 -0.22 -0.86
CA ALA A 60 2.13 -0.33 0.54
C ALA A 60 0.74 0.24 0.77
N GLY A 61 0.00 -0.38 1.67
CA GLY A 61 -1.30 0.08 2.16
C GLY A 61 -1.33 0.09 3.69
N THR A 62 -2.09 1.03 4.23
CA THR A 62 -2.35 1.23 5.67
C THR A 62 -3.84 1.46 5.90
N GLY A 63 -4.30 1.35 7.14
CA GLY A 63 -5.71 1.47 7.53
C GLY A 63 -6.52 0.20 7.29
N TYR A 64 -7.84 0.27 7.55
CA TYR A 64 -8.78 -0.86 7.46
C TYR A 64 -8.83 -1.51 6.07
N GLY A 65 -8.55 -0.77 5.00
CA GLY A 65 -8.47 -1.31 3.64
C GLY A 65 -7.07 -1.59 3.13
N GLY A 66 -6.03 -1.41 3.96
CA GLY A 66 -4.64 -1.43 3.53
C GLY A 66 -4.16 -2.78 2.98
N GLY A 67 -4.75 -3.89 3.43
CA GLY A 67 -4.48 -5.24 2.90
C GLY A 67 -5.11 -5.50 1.53
N SER A 68 -6.24 -4.84 1.24
CA SER A 68 -6.99 -5.00 0.00
C SER A 68 -6.29 -4.36 -1.22
N CYS A 69 -5.34 -3.44 -1.00
CA CYS A 69 -4.50 -2.86 -2.06
C CYS A 69 -3.72 -3.92 -2.87
N PHE A 70 -3.37 -5.05 -2.26
CA PHE A 70 -2.57 -6.11 -2.89
C PHE A 70 -3.37 -7.10 -3.75
N GLY A 71 -4.71 -6.96 -3.79
CA GLY A 71 -5.59 -7.82 -4.58
C GLY A 71 -5.73 -7.42 -6.05
N PHE A 72 -5.32 -6.20 -6.42
CA PHE A 72 -5.53 -5.63 -7.76
C PHE A 72 -4.40 -5.91 -8.73
N ASP A 73 -3.16 -5.75 -8.30
CA ASP A 73 -1.97 -6.08 -9.06
C ASP A 73 -0.78 -6.18 -8.11
N ARG A 74 0.14 -7.11 -8.35
CA ARG A 74 1.35 -7.26 -7.54
C ARG A 74 2.57 -6.58 -8.15
N ASN A 75 2.46 -6.06 -9.38
CA ASN A 75 3.61 -5.51 -10.08
C ASN A 75 3.44 -4.03 -10.50
N PRO A 76 3.70 -3.07 -9.58
CA PRO A 76 3.65 -1.64 -9.89
C PRO A 76 4.71 -1.19 -10.92
N SER A 77 5.74 -2.00 -11.20
CA SER A 77 6.74 -1.68 -12.24
C SER A 77 6.19 -1.74 -13.67
N ARG A 78 4.95 -2.19 -13.84
CA ARG A 78 4.28 -2.31 -15.14
C ARG A 78 3.67 -0.99 -15.64
N PHE A 79 3.45 0.00 -14.77
CA PHE A 79 2.88 1.27 -15.20
C PHE A 79 3.87 2.03 -16.07
N THR A 80 3.49 2.28 -17.32
CA THR A 80 4.34 2.96 -18.32
C THR A 80 4.08 4.46 -18.35
N SER A 81 3.01 4.93 -17.71
CA SER A 81 2.66 6.34 -17.60
C SER A 81 2.05 6.73 -16.25
N ILE A 82 2.09 8.02 -15.93
CA ILE A 82 1.43 8.59 -14.73
C ILE A 82 -0.10 8.39 -14.81
N ASP A 83 -0.68 8.45 -16.01
CA ASP A 83 -2.12 8.29 -16.18
C ASP A 83 -2.58 6.85 -15.89
N GLU A 84 -1.80 5.85 -16.31
CA GLU A 84 -2.05 4.45 -15.95
C GLU A 84 -1.96 4.22 -14.43
N ALA A 85 -0.92 4.78 -13.78
CA ALA A 85 -0.76 4.68 -12.33
C ALA A 85 -1.91 5.38 -11.57
N LYS A 86 -2.38 6.51 -12.10
CA LYS A 86 -3.52 7.26 -11.57
C LYS A 86 -4.83 6.47 -11.67
N ASP A 87 -5.11 5.88 -12.83
CA ASP A 87 -6.31 5.07 -13.03
C ASP A 87 -6.27 3.80 -12.17
N PHE A 88 -5.11 3.17 -12.03
CA PHE A 88 -4.90 2.08 -11.09
C PHE A 88 -5.20 2.50 -9.65
N ALA A 89 -4.64 3.62 -9.18
CA ALA A 89 -4.88 4.12 -7.82
C ALA A 89 -6.38 4.37 -7.57
N LYS A 90 -7.06 5.03 -8.51
CA LYS A 90 -8.52 5.27 -8.42
C LYS A 90 -9.31 3.96 -8.38
N ASN A 91 -8.96 2.99 -9.22
CA ASN A 91 -9.63 1.69 -9.26
C ASN A 91 -9.47 0.92 -7.94
N THR A 92 -8.25 0.87 -7.42
CA THR A 92 -7.94 0.20 -6.15
C THR A 92 -8.69 0.85 -5.00
N LEU A 93 -8.65 2.18 -4.87
CA LEU A 93 -9.37 2.90 -3.81
C LEU A 93 -10.89 2.75 -3.94
N SER A 94 -11.42 2.75 -5.15
CA SER A 94 -12.85 2.55 -5.39
C SER A 94 -13.32 1.15 -5.02
N PHE A 95 -12.48 0.13 -5.24
CA PHE A 95 -12.79 -1.21 -4.76
C PHE A 95 -12.73 -1.28 -3.24
N ILE A 96 -11.69 -0.71 -2.63
CA ILE A 96 -11.56 -0.68 -1.17
C ILE A 96 -12.79 -0.03 -0.56
N ALA A 97 -13.28 1.07 -1.12
CA ALA A 97 -14.50 1.73 -0.66
C ALA A 97 -15.77 0.87 -0.77
N ASN A 98 -15.85 -0.01 -1.77
CA ASN A 98 -16.94 -0.99 -1.86
C ASN A 98 -16.81 -2.08 -0.78
N CYS A 99 -15.59 -2.52 -0.50
CA CYS A 99 -15.36 -3.64 0.42
C CYS A 99 -15.26 -3.24 1.88
N VAL A 100 -14.90 -1.99 2.18
CA VAL A 100 -14.58 -1.49 3.52
C VAL A 100 -15.44 -0.24 3.79
N PRO A 101 -16.54 -0.36 4.57
CA PRO A 101 -17.46 0.75 4.81
C PRO A 101 -16.82 1.98 5.48
N GLU A 102 -15.72 1.78 6.20
CA GLU A 102 -14.94 2.85 6.83
C GLU A 102 -14.11 3.66 5.82
N SER A 103 -13.95 3.19 4.58
CA SER A 103 -13.10 3.78 3.55
C SER A 103 -13.92 4.49 2.46
N VAL A 104 -14.62 5.58 2.81
CA VAL A 104 -15.55 6.30 1.90
C VAL A 104 -15.21 7.79 1.78
N GLY A 105 -15.83 8.45 0.80
CA GLY A 105 -15.76 9.90 0.61
C GLY A 105 -15.00 10.30 -0.65
N LEU A 106 -13.86 10.95 -0.47
CA LEU A 106 -13.09 11.61 -1.52
C LEU A 106 -11.75 10.92 -1.73
N VAL A 107 -11.32 10.85 -2.98
CA VAL A 107 -10.00 10.33 -3.36
C VAL A 107 -9.13 11.45 -3.86
N SER A 108 -7.98 11.59 -3.22
CA SER A 108 -6.88 12.43 -3.68
C SER A 108 -5.68 11.56 -4.01
N VAL A 109 -5.08 11.79 -5.19
CA VAL A 109 -3.90 11.05 -5.66
C VAL A 109 -2.77 12.03 -5.85
N PHE A 110 -1.60 11.69 -5.30
CA PHE A 110 -0.39 12.49 -5.38
C PHE A 110 0.69 11.73 -6.17
N ASN A 111 1.30 12.41 -7.13
CA ASN A 111 2.51 11.96 -7.79
C ASN A 111 3.73 12.53 -7.07
N VAL A 112 4.64 11.66 -6.66
CA VAL A 112 5.90 12.02 -6.01
C VAL A 112 7.04 11.69 -6.97
N GLY A 113 7.78 12.70 -7.42
CA GLY A 113 8.87 12.49 -8.38
C GLY A 113 9.92 13.58 -8.37
N CYS A 114 10.75 13.63 -9.42
CA CYS A 114 11.88 14.55 -9.54
C CYS A 114 11.52 16.04 -9.47
N ARG A 115 10.26 16.37 -9.76
CA ARG A 115 9.71 17.74 -9.67
C ARG A 115 9.03 18.03 -8.33
N GLY A 116 9.17 17.15 -7.35
CA GLY A 116 8.49 17.23 -6.07
C GLY A 116 7.15 16.49 -6.05
N VAL A 117 6.29 16.90 -5.11
CA VAL A 117 4.95 16.32 -4.91
C VAL A 117 3.92 17.14 -5.70
N LYS A 118 3.12 16.47 -6.53
CA LYS A 118 2.02 17.08 -7.27
C LYS A 118 0.73 16.29 -7.06
N GLN A 119 -0.35 16.97 -6.66
CA GLN A 119 -1.68 16.37 -6.67
C GLN A 119 -2.14 16.20 -8.13
N VAL A 120 -2.51 14.97 -8.50
CA VAL A 120 -2.94 14.60 -9.86
C VAL A 120 -4.43 14.25 -9.94
N VAL A 121 -5.03 13.92 -8.79
CA VAL A 121 -6.49 13.82 -8.60
C VAL A 121 -6.81 14.60 -7.34
N SER A 122 -7.75 15.52 -7.44
CA SER A 122 -8.19 16.35 -6.33
C SER A 122 -9.61 15.97 -5.96
N ASP A 123 -9.74 15.35 -4.79
CA ASP A 123 -11.01 15.17 -4.09
C ASP A 123 -12.15 14.63 -4.98
N ASP A 124 -11.82 13.59 -5.74
CA ASP A 124 -12.79 12.95 -6.63
C ASP A 124 -13.75 12.09 -5.81
N SER A 125 -15.04 12.24 -6.06
CA SER A 125 -16.10 11.50 -5.36
C SER A 125 -16.04 10.03 -5.76
N ILE A 126 -15.74 9.15 -4.81
CA ILE A 126 -15.71 7.70 -5.07
C ILE A 126 -17.09 7.23 -5.55
N ALA A 127 -18.15 7.78 -4.97
CA ALA A 127 -19.51 7.43 -5.33
C ALA A 127 -19.80 7.76 -6.80
N ASP A 128 -19.39 8.94 -7.27
CA ASP A 128 -19.65 9.36 -8.65
C ASP A 128 -18.74 8.63 -9.65
N TYR A 129 -17.49 8.37 -9.27
CA TYR A 129 -16.60 7.51 -10.04
C TYR A 129 -17.18 6.10 -10.22
N LEU A 130 -17.72 5.51 -9.14
CA LEU A 130 -18.35 4.20 -9.17
C LEU A 130 -19.60 4.23 -10.06
N LYS A 131 -20.51 5.19 -9.89
CA LYS A 131 -21.70 5.34 -10.74
C LYS A 131 -21.34 5.37 -12.23
N GLU A 132 -20.36 6.19 -12.60
CA GLU A 132 -19.92 6.30 -13.99
C GLU A 132 -19.28 5.01 -14.51
N ARG A 133 -18.51 4.30 -13.68
CA ARG A 133 -17.94 3.00 -14.03
C ARG A 133 -19.02 1.94 -14.27
N TYR A 134 -20.02 1.86 -13.40
CA TYR A 134 -21.14 0.93 -13.56
C TYR A 134 -21.91 1.23 -14.85
N ARG A 135 -22.24 2.50 -15.08
CA ARG A 135 -22.88 2.98 -16.32
C ARG A 135 -22.10 2.56 -17.57
N LYS A 136 -20.78 2.78 -17.61
CA LYS A 136 -19.92 2.37 -18.73
C LYS A 136 -19.83 0.86 -18.93
N SER A 137 -19.91 0.09 -17.85
CA SER A 137 -19.85 -1.38 -17.92
C SER A 137 -21.15 -2.06 -18.34
N GLY A 138 -22.22 -1.29 -18.58
CA GLY A 138 -23.55 -1.82 -18.89
C GLY A 138 -24.21 -2.56 -17.71
N ARG A 139 -23.62 -2.46 -16.51
CA ARG A 139 -24.19 -3.02 -15.28
C ARG A 139 -25.09 -1.99 -14.64
N GLU A 140 -26.28 -2.40 -14.23
CA GLU A 140 -27.21 -1.54 -13.52
C GLU A 140 -26.60 -1.09 -12.19
N TRP A 141 -26.61 0.22 -11.93
CA TRP A 141 -26.28 0.77 -10.63
C TRP A 141 -27.38 0.37 -9.65
N LYS A 142 -27.09 -0.62 -8.81
CA LYS A 142 -28.00 -1.03 -7.75
C LYS A 142 -27.90 -0.01 -6.62
N ASP A 143 -29.03 0.60 -6.27
CA ASP A 143 -29.22 1.58 -5.20
C ASP A 143 -28.38 1.27 -3.93
N GLU A 144 -27.96 2.29 -3.17
CA GLU A 144 -27.01 2.19 -2.03
C GLU A 144 -27.37 1.07 -1.05
N ARG A 145 -28.67 0.77 -0.89
CA ARG A 145 -29.20 -0.31 -0.05
C ARG A 145 -28.91 -1.72 -0.60
N GLN A 146 -28.95 -1.91 -1.92
CA GLN A 146 -28.63 -3.19 -2.56
C GLN A 146 -27.12 -3.40 -2.65
N LEU A 147 -26.35 -2.34 -2.89
CA LEU A 147 -24.90 -2.33 -2.73
C LEU A 147 -24.54 -2.80 -1.32
N ASN A 148 -25.20 -2.32 -0.26
CA ASN A 148 -24.96 -2.83 1.10
C ASN A 148 -25.13 -4.36 1.23
N SER A 149 -26.05 -4.99 0.49
CA SER A 149 -26.24 -6.45 0.54
C SER A 149 -25.21 -7.27 -0.26
N SER A 150 -24.78 -6.79 -1.43
CA SER A 150 -23.70 -7.41 -2.21
C SER A 150 -22.34 -7.11 -1.58
N MET A 151 -22.14 -5.89 -1.09
CA MET A 151 -21.02 -5.49 -0.25
C MET A 151 -20.98 -6.31 1.03
N VAL A 152 -22.08 -6.72 1.66
CA VAL A 152 -22.01 -7.65 2.81
C VAL A 152 -21.44 -9.03 2.42
N ARG A 153 -21.72 -9.52 1.20
CA ARG A 153 -21.11 -10.78 0.71
C ARG A 153 -19.63 -10.58 0.35
N GLU A 154 -19.29 -9.49 -0.33
CA GLU A 154 -17.91 -9.14 -0.67
C GLU A 154 -17.09 -8.78 0.58
N ARG A 155 -17.67 -8.10 1.58
CA ARG A 155 -17.10 -7.83 2.92
C ARG A 155 -16.74 -9.12 3.62
N LYS A 156 -17.63 -10.12 3.59
CA LYS A 156 -17.33 -11.46 4.14
C LYS A 156 -16.19 -12.15 3.39
N ALA A 157 -16.10 -11.97 2.07
CA ALA A 157 -15.02 -12.53 1.26
C ALA A 157 -13.67 -11.82 1.51
N CYS A 158 -13.65 -10.49 1.55
CA CYS A 158 -12.47 -9.68 1.87
C CYS A 158 -11.98 -9.93 3.30
N ARG A 159 -12.87 -9.95 4.30
CA ARG A 159 -12.49 -10.27 5.68
C ARG A 159 -11.85 -11.65 5.79
N ARG A 160 -12.40 -12.66 5.09
CA ARG A 160 -11.78 -13.99 5.00
C ARG A 160 -10.43 -13.97 4.30
N ALA A 161 -10.25 -13.12 3.28
CA ALA A 161 -8.99 -12.99 2.57
C ALA A 161 -7.92 -12.29 3.43
N GLU A 162 -8.28 -11.28 4.21
CA GLU A 162 -7.40 -10.62 5.17
C GLU A 162 -7.03 -11.54 6.33
N GLU A 163 -8.01 -12.24 6.92
CA GLU A 163 -7.77 -13.28 7.93
C GLU A 163 -6.85 -14.38 7.38
N ALA A 164 -7.05 -14.81 6.14
CA ALA A 164 -6.18 -15.81 5.48
C ALA A 164 -4.78 -15.27 5.18
N ALA A 165 -4.65 -14.00 4.79
CA ALA A 165 -3.36 -13.36 4.55
C ALA A 165 -2.58 -13.16 5.85
N GLU A 166 -3.25 -12.76 6.93
CA GLU A 166 -2.66 -12.63 8.25
C GLU A 166 -2.28 -14.01 8.83
N ALA A 167 -3.13 -15.02 8.66
CA ALA A 167 -2.83 -16.40 9.03
C ALA A 167 -1.63 -16.95 8.26
N ARG A 168 -1.52 -16.72 6.94
CA ARG A 168 -0.33 -17.09 6.15
C ARG A 168 0.93 -16.36 6.59
N ARG A 169 0.82 -15.10 7.01
CA ARG A 169 1.97 -14.33 7.53
C ARG A 169 2.44 -14.86 8.89
N LYS A 170 1.53 -15.33 9.74
CA LYS A 170 1.84 -15.93 11.05
C LYS A 170 2.29 -17.40 10.94
N PHE A 171 1.75 -18.14 9.97
CA PHE A 171 2.00 -19.56 9.76
C PHE A 171 2.32 -19.83 8.28
N PRO A 172 3.51 -19.43 7.81
CA PRO A 172 3.93 -19.72 6.44
C PRO A 172 4.06 -21.23 6.22
N THR A 173 3.70 -21.69 5.02
CA THR A 173 3.79 -23.11 4.68
C THR A 173 5.25 -23.56 4.57
N ALA A 174 5.52 -24.85 4.75
CA ALA A 174 6.87 -25.40 4.62
C ALA A 174 7.51 -25.11 3.25
N GLU A 175 6.70 -25.03 2.19
CA GLU A 175 7.15 -24.70 0.84
C GLU A 175 7.51 -23.22 0.69
N GLU A 176 6.74 -22.31 1.30
CA GLU A 176 7.05 -20.87 1.34
C GLU A 176 8.33 -20.61 2.14
N ILE A 177 8.50 -21.27 3.29
CA ILE A 177 9.75 -21.21 4.07
C ILE A 177 10.93 -21.72 3.24
N ARG A 178 10.76 -22.80 2.47
CA ARG A 178 11.82 -23.35 1.62
C ARG A 178 12.21 -22.36 0.51
N ARG A 179 11.24 -21.72 -0.15
CA ARG A 179 11.50 -20.72 -1.21
C ARG A 179 12.20 -19.49 -0.68
N VAL A 180 11.85 -19.01 0.52
CA VAL A 180 12.56 -17.88 1.16
C VAL A 180 14.01 -18.26 1.46
N LYS A 181 14.26 -19.45 2.01
CA LYS A 181 15.63 -19.94 2.26
C LYS A 181 16.43 -20.14 0.97
N GLU A 182 15.80 -20.64 -0.09
CA GLU A 182 16.43 -20.78 -1.41
C GLU A 182 16.80 -19.40 -1.99
N ALA A 183 15.92 -18.41 -1.87
CA ALA A 183 16.19 -17.03 -2.29
C ALA A 183 17.32 -16.39 -1.47
N GLU A 184 17.33 -16.56 -0.14
CA GLU A 184 18.43 -16.10 0.72
C GLU A 184 19.78 -16.72 0.33
N GLN A 185 19.80 -18.02 -0.01
CA GLN A 185 21.01 -18.70 -0.48
C GLN A 185 21.53 -18.15 -1.81
N VAL A 186 20.64 -17.77 -2.72
CA VAL A 186 21.02 -17.13 -3.99
C VAL A 186 21.64 -15.75 -3.73
N VAL A 187 20.98 -14.91 -2.92
CA VAL A 187 21.47 -13.59 -2.56
C VAL A 187 22.84 -13.67 -1.88
N LEU A 188 23.03 -14.60 -0.94
CA LEU A 188 24.30 -14.81 -0.25
C LEU A 188 25.42 -15.26 -1.20
N ARG A 189 25.10 -16.09 -2.20
CA ARG A 189 26.07 -16.50 -3.23
C ARG A 189 26.50 -15.35 -4.11
N GLU A 190 25.56 -14.52 -4.58
CA GLU A 190 25.84 -13.32 -5.38
C GLU A 190 26.68 -12.30 -4.60
N TRP A 191 26.37 -12.09 -3.32
CA TRP A 191 27.16 -11.23 -2.43
C TRP A 191 28.58 -11.76 -2.21
N SER A 192 28.75 -13.08 -2.11
CA SER A 192 30.08 -13.71 -1.94
C SER A 192 30.95 -13.63 -3.19
N THR A 193 30.34 -13.53 -4.38
CA THR A 193 31.06 -13.37 -5.65
C THR A 193 31.45 -11.92 -5.90
N GLN A 194 30.64 -10.95 -5.49
CA GLN A 194 31.00 -9.53 -5.57
C GLN A 194 32.13 -9.10 -4.64
N LYS A 195 32.34 -9.77 -3.49
CA LYS A 195 33.47 -9.48 -2.57
C LYS A 195 34.83 -10.04 -3.01
N LYS A 196 34.89 -10.79 -4.11
CA LYS A 196 36.13 -11.41 -4.63
C LYS A 196 36.77 -10.64 -5.79
N HIS A 197 36.22 -9.49 -6.17
CA HIS A 197 36.80 -8.51 -7.09
C HIS A 197 37.06 -7.19 -6.36
#